data_AF-A0A4R6Z2V0-F1
#
_entry.id   AF-A0A4R6Z2V0-F1
#
_cell.length_a   1.000
_cell.length_b   1.000
_cell.length_c   1.000
_cell.angle_alpha   90.00
_cell.angle_beta   90.00
_cell.angle_gamma   90.00
#
_symmetry.space_group_name_H-M   'P 1'
#
loop_
_entity.id
_entity.type
_entity.pdbx_description
1 polymer ?
#
loop_
_entity_poly.entity_id
_entity_poly.type
_entity_poly.pdbx_seq_one_letter_code
_entity_poly.pdbx_strand_id
1 'polypeptide(L)'
;MSRRPILASALLLAAVSAHGNRSDVLQGDAYGHRISADPALCAYEPIDMSAAASLAPIAAGGSASALDDGAAVVDLPQAFPFYGTAPTRLSVSTNGYIAFVNAADEEDGGDYNNDPYVPSLPDNARAGSARLYVYHDELNGEGGGASLRSAYFAHCPRTSLIPDEACSVIAWKGWSRGGSSGSLDVTAVLYHGSGNIALQYASLDASAGNSACIGAQSDGAIDGVSWSCNGGRSLAAATAVCIFDPAYAPPVVEDALFADGFDLPE
;
A
#
# COMPACT_ATOMS: atom_id res chain seq x y z
N MET A 1 -25.05 63.78 26.01
CA MET A 1 -23.73 63.57 25.39
C MET A 1 -23.50 62.07 25.26
N SER A 2 -23.71 61.55 24.05
CA SER A 2 -23.67 60.13 23.69
C SER A 2 -22.24 59.75 23.29
N ARG A 3 -21.65 58.73 23.92
CA ARG A 3 -20.42 58.08 23.45
C ARG A 3 -20.75 56.63 23.12
N ARG A 4 -20.79 56.33 21.82
CA ARG A 4 -20.85 54.96 21.29
C ARG A 4 -19.45 54.35 21.30
N PRO A 5 -19.26 53.07 21.67
CA PRO A 5 -18.00 52.37 21.45
C PRO A 5 -17.93 51.89 19.99
N ILE A 6 -16.76 52.04 19.39
CA ILE A 6 -16.41 51.53 18.06
C ILE A 6 -15.93 50.08 18.24
N LEU A 7 -16.67 49.11 17.68
CA LEU A 7 -16.18 47.75 17.52
C LEU A 7 -15.15 47.73 16.38
N ALA A 8 -13.90 47.38 16.71
CA ALA A 8 -12.89 47.03 15.72
C ALA A 8 -13.03 45.54 15.39
N SER A 9 -13.57 45.22 14.21
CA SER A 9 -13.56 43.86 13.67
C SER A 9 -12.16 43.53 13.19
N ALA A 10 -11.47 42.62 13.88
CA ALA A 10 -10.24 42.02 13.40
C ALA A 10 -10.56 41.04 12.27
N LEU A 11 -10.15 41.38 11.05
CA LEU A 11 -10.20 40.47 9.90
C LEU A 11 -9.05 39.47 10.07
N LEU A 12 -9.34 38.24 10.52
CA LEU A 12 -8.39 37.14 10.39
C LEU A 12 -8.29 36.77 8.91
N LEU A 13 -7.16 37.09 8.26
CA LEU A 13 -6.77 36.43 7.02
C LEU A 13 -6.45 34.97 7.36
N ALA A 14 -7.35 34.05 6.99
CA ALA A 14 -6.99 32.64 6.90
C ALA A 14 -5.97 32.50 5.76
N ALA A 15 -4.73 32.20 6.11
CA ALA A 15 -3.75 31.74 5.14
C ALA A 15 -4.21 30.37 4.64
N VAL A 16 -4.80 30.34 3.44
CA VAL A 16 -5.00 29.09 2.71
C VAL A 16 -3.62 28.64 2.28
N SER A 17 -3.05 27.66 2.98
CA SER A 17 -1.90 26.92 2.47
C SER A 17 -2.34 26.23 1.18
N ALA A 18 -1.95 26.80 0.05
CA ALA A 18 -1.99 26.12 -1.23
C ALA A 18 -1.01 24.94 -1.15
N HIS A 19 -1.51 23.80 -0.67
CA HIS A 19 -0.93 22.50 -1.00
C HIS A 19 -1.20 22.33 -2.48
N GLY A 20 -0.29 22.85 -3.32
CA GLY A 20 -0.26 22.44 -4.71
C GLY A 20 -0.20 20.91 -4.69
N ASN A 21 -1.23 20.26 -5.24
CA ASN A 21 -1.17 18.86 -5.59
C ASN A 21 0.15 18.69 -6.34
N ARG A 22 1.17 18.11 -5.69
CA ARG A 22 2.23 17.46 -6.46
C ARG A 22 1.44 16.50 -7.32
N SER A 23 1.46 16.70 -8.63
CA SER A 23 0.89 15.75 -9.57
C SER A 23 1.28 14.35 -9.10
N ASP A 24 0.40 13.38 -9.25
CA ASP A 24 0.68 11.96 -8.98
C ASP A 24 1.67 11.43 -10.02
N VAL A 25 2.84 12.09 -10.10
CA VAL A 25 3.99 11.72 -10.89
C VAL A 25 4.32 10.31 -10.47
N LEU A 26 4.37 9.43 -11.46
CA LEU A 26 4.87 8.07 -11.33
C LEU A 26 6.25 8.14 -10.69
N GLN A 27 6.30 7.88 -9.39
CA GLN A 27 7.57 7.71 -8.69
C GLN A 27 8.06 6.32 -9.01
N GLY A 28 9.35 6.19 -9.28
CA GLY A 28 9.96 4.90 -9.55
C GLY A 28 11.21 4.65 -8.73
N ASP A 29 11.64 3.40 -8.75
CA ASP A 29 12.84 2.90 -8.09
C ASP A 29 13.93 2.56 -9.13
N ALA A 30 15.06 2.01 -8.67
CA ALA A 30 16.18 1.67 -9.57
C ALA A 30 15.89 0.42 -10.44
N TYR A 31 15.05 -0.50 -9.96
CA TYR A 31 14.56 -1.67 -10.68
C TYR A 31 13.62 -1.26 -11.82
N GLY A 32 12.90 -0.15 -11.66
CA GLY A 32 12.02 0.44 -12.65
C GLY A 32 10.54 0.29 -12.36
N HIS A 33 10.16 -0.15 -11.15
CA HIS A 33 8.76 -0.08 -10.73
C HIS A 33 8.28 1.36 -10.77
N ARG A 34 6.97 1.53 -10.96
CA ARG A 34 6.32 2.84 -10.86
C ARG A 34 5.13 2.77 -9.93
N ILE A 35 4.88 3.81 -9.15
CA ILE A 35 3.74 3.85 -8.22
C ILE A 35 2.82 5.05 -8.50
N SER A 36 1.51 4.84 -8.44
CA SER A 36 0.49 5.89 -8.65
C SER A 36 -0.79 5.63 -7.86
N ALA A 37 -1.48 6.71 -7.51
CA ALA A 37 -2.87 6.70 -7.07
C ALA A 37 -3.82 7.44 -8.05
N ASP A 38 -3.33 7.82 -9.24
CA ASP A 38 -4.15 8.48 -10.25
C ASP A 38 -5.29 7.53 -10.66
N PRO A 39 -6.58 7.88 -10.48
CA PRO A 39 -7.70 7.01 -10.82
C PRO A 39 -7.75 6.59 -12.30
N ALA A 40 -7.11 7.33 -13.21
CA ALA A 40 -7.00 6.96 -14.61
C ALA A 40 -6.05 5.76 -14.85
N LEU A 41 -5.08 5.56 -13.95
CA LEU A 41 -4.12 4.46 -14.00
C LEU A 41 -4.41 3.38 -12.95
N CYS A 42 -4.99 3.78 -11.82
CA CYS A 42 -5.23 2.97 -10.64
C CYS A 42 -6.63 3.22 -10.06
N ALA A 43 -7.67 2.85 -10.82
CA ALA A 43 -9.03 2.94 -10.35
C ALA A 43 -9.26 2.03 -9.12
N TYR A 44 -10.06 2.51 -8.17
CA TYR A 44 -10.61 1.68 -7.10
C TYR A 44 -11.79 0.85 -7.64
N GLU A 45 -11.67 -0.46 -7.54
CA GLU A 45 -12.61 -1.46 -8.04
C GLU A 45 -12.69 -2.61 -7.01
N PRO A 46 -13.64 -2.54 -6.05
CA PRO A 46 -13.68 -3.47 -4.92
C PRO A 46 -13.89 -4.91 -5.38
N ILE A 47 -13.13 -5.83 -4.78
CA ILE A 47 -13.29 -7.27 -4.97
C ILE A 47 -14.03 -7.82 -3.75
N ASP A 48 -15.11 -8.57 -3.97
CA ASP A 48 -15.83 -9.23 -2.87
C ASP A 48 -15.02 -10.42 -2.34
N MET A 49 -14.52 -10.26 -1.11
CA MET A 49 -13.75 -11.28 -0.38
C MET A 49 -14.58 -11.99 0.70
N SER A 50 -15.90 -11.80 0.74
CA SER A 50 -16.78 -12.38 1.78
C SER A 50 -16.82 -13.91 1.77
N ALA A 51 -16.59 -14.53 0.60
CA ALA A 51 -16.50 -15.98 0.42
C ALA A 51 -15.05 -16.52 0.40
N ALA A 52 -14.05 -15.65 0.46
CA ALA A 52 -12.64 -16.04 0.42
C ALA A 52 -12.22 -16.81 1.68
N ALA A 53 -11.19 -17.65 1.56
CA ALA A 53 -10.69 -18.47 2.66
C ALA A 53 -10.11 -17.58 3.77
N SER A 54 -10.45 -17.87 5.01
CA SER A 54 -9.83 -17.23 6.17
C SER A 54 -8.40 -17.72 6.36
N LEU A 55 -7.50 -16.78 6.57
CA LEU A 55 -6.14 -17.03 7.01
C LEU A 55 -6.11 -17.07 8.54
N ALA A 56 -5.34 -18.00 9.08
CA ALA A 56 -5.13 -18.15 10.52
C ALA A 56 -3.67 -17.81 10.83
N PRO A 57 -3.37 -16.56 11.24
CA PRO A 57 -2.02 -16.17 11.59
C PRO A 57 -1.47 -16.97 12.78
N ILE A 58 -0.16 -17.16 12.77
CA ILE A 58 0.62 -17.73 13.87
C ILE A 58 1.42 -16.59 14.48
N ALA A 59 1.46 -16.51 15.81
CA ALA A 59 2.18 -15.45 16.50
C ALA A 59 3.68 -15.54 16.24
N ALA A 60 4.33 -14.39 16.04
CA ALA A 60 5.78 -14.29 15.80
C ALA A 60 6.61 -14.77 17.00
N GLY A 61 6.00 -14.78 18.19
CA GLY A 61 6.61 -15.13 19.47
C GLY A 61 6.21 -14.11 20.54
N GLY A 62 6.82 -14.20 21.73
CA GLY A 62 6.53 -13.25 22.81
C GLY A 62 5.14 -13.40 23.42
N SER A 63 4.57 -12.29 23.89
CA SER A 63 3.27 -12.25 24.58
C SER A 63 2.12 -11.69 23.73
N ALA A 64 2.42 -11.13 22.56
CA ALA A 64 1.41 -10.61 21.64
C ALA A 64 0.61 -11.76 21.03
N SER A 65 -0.66 -11.50 20.69
CA SER A 65 -1.46 -12.49 19.99
C SER A 65 -1.10 -12.51 18.50
N ALA A 66 -1.49 -13.57 17.79
CA ALA A 66 -1.26 -13.66 16.36
C ALA A 66 -2.05 -12.62 15.54
N LEU A 67 -3.07 -11.96 16.11
CA LEU A 67 -3.81 -10.88 15.47
C LEU A 67 -3.18 -9.50 15.70
N ASP A 68 -2.22 -9.43 16.62
CA ASP A 68 -1.37 -8.26 16.86
C ASP A 68 -0.06 -8.48 16.10
N ASP A 69 0.75 -9.44 16.56
CA ASP A 69 2.03 -9.80 15.96
C ASP A 69 2.04 -11.25 15.46
N GLY A 70 1.84 -11.43 14.16
CA GLY A 70 1.96 -12.72 13.53
C GLY A 70 1.88 -12.68 12.02
N ALA A 71 1.95 -13.86 11.43
CA ALA A 71 1.77 -14.03 9.99
C ALA A 71 1.00 -15.29 9.65
N ALA A 72 0.31 -15.24 8.51
CA ALA A 72 -0.22 -16.42 7.85
C ALA A 72 0.55 -16.69 6.55
N VAL A 73 0.86 -17.96 6.30
CA VAL A 73 1.53 -18.37 5.06
C VAL A 73 0.48 -18.63 3.98
N VAL A 74 0.76 -18.14 2.77
CA VAL A 74 -0.07 -18.37 1.58
C VAL A 74 0.81 -18.94 0.47
N ASP A 75 0.49 -20.15 0.02
CA ASP A 75 1.07 -20.71 -1.21
C ASP A 75 0.32 -20.15 -2.44
N LEU A 76 1.08 -19.62 -3.39
CA LEU A 76 0.55 -19.05 -4.62
C LEU A 76 0.36 -20.15 -5.68
N PRO A 77 -0.80 -20.25 -6.35
CA PRO A 77 -1.01 -21.21 -7.44
C PRO A 77 -0.12 -20.96 -8.67
N GLN A 78 0.37 -19.73 -8.82
CA GLN A 78 1.29 -19.30 -9.86
C GLN A 78 2.38 -18.43 -9.22
N ALA A 79 3.62 -18.53 -9.72
CA ALA A 79 4.67 -17.62 -9.28
C ALA A 79 4.27 -16.16 -9.55
N PHE A 80 4.64 -15.26 -8.64
CA PHE A 80 4.40 -13.83 -8.79
C PHE A 80 5.73 -13.13 -9.07
N PRO A 81 5.90 -12.43 -10.21
CA PRO A 81 7.13 -11.71 -10.50
C PRO A 81 7.27 -10.49 -9.58
N PHE A 82 8.38 -10.39 -8.85
CA PHE A 82 8.63 -9.30 -7.91
C PHE A 82 10.13 -9.04 -7.75
N TYR A 83 10.59 -7.83 -8.08
CA TYR A 83 12.01 -7.43 -8.02
C TYR A 83 12.98 -8.46 -8.65
N GLY A 84 12.65 -8.96 -9.83
CA GLY A 84 13.47 -9.90 -10.59
C GLY A 84 13.44 -11.34 -10.07
N THR A 85 12.63 -11.60 -9.04
CA THR A 85 12.38 -12.94 -8.49
C THR A 85 10.97 -13.43 -8.86
N ALA A 86 10.70 -14.70 -8.61
CA ALA A 86 9.39 -15.33 -8.90
C ALA A 86 8.90 -16.17 -7.71
N PRO A 87 8.66 -15.56 -6.53
CA PRO A 87 8.14 -16.23 -5.35
C PRO A 87 6.84 -16.99 -5.63
N THR A 88 6.69 -18.13 -4.96
CA THR A 88 5.48 -18.96 -4.98
C THR A 88 4.80 -19.01 -3.62
N ARG A 89 5.28 -18.20 -2.67
CA ARG A 89 4.77 -18.16 -1.30
C ARG A 89 4.89 -16.77 -0.71
N LEU A 90 3.92 -16.45 0.14
CA LEU A 90 3.84 -15.21 0.90
C LEU A 90 3.80 -15.51 2.40
N SER A 91 4.40 -14.62 3.19
CA SER A 91 4.10 -14.44 4.61
C SER A 91 3.28 -13.16 4.75
N VAL A 92 1.99 -13.32 5.08
CA VAL A 92 1.04 -12.21 5.20
C VAL A 92 1.00 -11.78 6.66
N SER A 93 1.61 -10.63 6.95
CA SER A 93 1.73 -10.12 8.31
C SER A 93 0.43 -9.46 8.78
N THR A 94 0.13 -9.63 10.06
CA THR A 94 -0.92 -8.88 10.75
C THR A 94 -0.58 -7.42 10.92
N ASN A 95 0.72 -7.06 10.90
CA ASN A 95 1.23 -5.70 11.00
C ASN A 95 1.11 -4.86 9.71
N GLY A 96 0.47 -5.39 8.66
CA GLY A 96 0.11 -4.62 7.47
C GLY A 96 1.10 -4.67 6.31
N TYR A 97 1.91 -5.73 6.23
CA TYR A 97 2.79 -6.01 5.10
C TYR A 97 2.64 -7.44 4.58
N ILE A 98 3.18 -7.69 3.39
CA ILE A 98 3.36 -9.03 2.81
C ILE A 98 4.84 -9.21 2.51
N ALA A 99 5.46 -10.26 3.04
CA ALA A 99 6.79 -10.67 2.65
C ALA A 99 6.74 -11.82 1.63
N PHE A 100 7.60 -11.77 0.62
CA PHE A 100 7.73 -12.80 -0.40
C PHE A 100 8.82 -13.79 0.01
N VAL A 101 8.41 -14.98 0.44
CA VAL A 101 9.29 -15.95 1.11
C VAL A 101 9.43 -17.24 0.31
N ASN A 102 10.50 -17.99 0.57
CA ASN A 102 10.70 -19.34 0.03
C ASN A 102 10.29 -20.42 1.05
N ALA A 103 10.43 -20.12 2.35
CA ALA A 103 10.07 -21.02 3.45
C ALA A 103 9.06 -20.39 4.41
N ALA A 104 8.26 -21.21 5.07
CA ALA A 104 7.21 -20.75 5.98
C ALA A 104 7.74 -20.08 7.26
N ASP A 105 9.00 -20.33 7.61
CA ASP A 105 9.68 -19.84 8.81
C ASP A 105 10.70 -18.72 8.51
N GLU A 106 10.76 -18.26 7.26
CA GLU A 106 11.64 -17.17 6.82
C GLU A 106 11.22 -15.83 7.43
N GLU A 107 9.90 -15.56 7.49
CA GLU A 107 9.30 -14.35 8.05
C GLU A 107 8.18 -14.73 9.03
N ASP A 108 8.16 -14.11 10.21
CA ASP A 108 7.20 -14.42 11.28
C ASP A 108 6.07 -13.38 11.42
N GLY A 109 6.15 -12.28 10.66
CA GLY A 109 5.16 -11.20 10.68
C GLY A 109 5.31 -10.19 11.83
N GLY A 110 6.28 -10.40 12.73
CA GLY A 110 6.42 -9.61 13.96
C GLY A 110 7.19 -8.30 13.79
N ASP A 111 7.37 -7.82 12.57
CA ASP A 111 7.92 -6.49 12.32
C ASP A 111 6.79 -5.45 12.36
N TYR A 112 6.54 -4.91 13.54
CA TYR A 112 5.44 -3.96 13.76
C TYR A 112 5.85 -2.50 13.62
N ASN A 113 7.15 -2.18 13.77
CA ASN A 113 7.62 -0.81 13.70
C ASN A 113 7.53 -0.29 12.27
N ASN A 114 6.93 0.89 12.11
CA ASN A 114 6.89 1.53 10.81
C ASN A 114 8.31 1.85 10.30
N ASP A 115 8.58 1.48 9.05
CA ASP A 115 9.76 1.91 8.31
C ASP A 115 9.62 3.40 7.93
N PRO A 116 10.55 4.29 8.36
CA PRO A 116 10.37 5.72 8.18
C PRO A 116 10.47 6.19 6.73
N TYR A 117 11.06 5.36 5.86
CA TYR A 117 11.21 5.53 4.42
C TYR A 117 11.34 4.15 3.76
N VAL A 118 11.18 4.07 2.44
CA VAL A 118 11.42 2.84 1.67
C VAL A 118 12.41 3.16 0.55
N PRO A 119 13.43 2.30 0.31
CA PRO A 119 13.71 1.07 1.05
C PRO A 119 14.31 1.30 2.44
N SER A 120 13.98 0.44 3.41
CA SER A 120 14.52 0.46 4.77
C SER A 120 14.78 -0.97 5.25
N LEU A 121 15.85 -1.15 6.02
CA LEU A 121 16.12 -2.43 6.67
C LEU A 121 15.14 -2.59 7.84
N PRO A 122 14.36 -3.69 7.86
CA PRO A 122 13.56 -4.06 9.01
C PRO A 122 14.39 -4.14 10.29
N ASP A 123 13.78 -3.83 11.44
CA ASP A 123 14.43 -3.97 12.73
C ASP A 123 14.19 -5.33 13.40
N ASN A 124 13.21 -6.10 12.91
CA ASN A 124 13.01 -7.49 13.27
C ASN A 124 14.08 -8.38 12.61
N ALA A 125 14.79 -9.20 13.40
CA ALA A 125 15.87 -10.05 12.90
C ALA A 125 15.45 -11.18 11.95
N ARG A 126 14.15 -11.53 11.91
CA ARG A 126 13.54 -12.46 10.96
C ARG A 126 12.94 -11.74 9.76
N ALA A 127 12.89 -10.42 9.77
CA ALA A 127 12.46 -9.64 8.64
C ALA A 127 13.64 -9.35 7.71
N GLY A 128 13.49 -9.67 6.43
CA GLY A 128 14.58 -9.49 5.47
C GLY A 128 14.22 -9.79 4.02
N SER A 129 13.13 -10.53 3.82
CA SER A 129 12.64 -10.86 2.49
C SER A 129 12.13 -9.61 1.75
N ALA A 130 12.01 -9.70 0.43
CA ALA A 130 11.33 -8.69 -0.37
C ALA A 130 9.91 -8.46 0.15
N ARG A 131 9.44 -7.22 0.18
CA ARG A 131 8.23 -6.84 0.92
C ARG A 131 7.32 -5.88 0.15
N LEU A 132 6.02 -6.11 0.27
CA LEU A 132 4.96 -5.18 -0.07
C LEU A 132 4.40 -4.55 1.21
N TYR A 133 4.53 -3.24 1.32
CA TYR A 133 3.98 -2.43 2.40
C TYR A 133 2.56 -2.02 2.01
N VAL A 134 1.56 -2.67 2.63
CA VAL A 134 0.14 -2.44 2.32
C VAL A 134 -0.40 -1.30 3.16
N TYR A 135 -0.15 -1.36 4.47
CA TYR A 135 -0.43 -0.34 5.46
C TYR A 135 0.45 -0.68 6.67
N HIS A 136 1.77 -0.72 6.48
CA HIS A 136 2.68 -1.21 7.51
C HIS A 136 2.86 -0.14 8.56
N ASP A 137 2.37 -0.40 9.77
CA ASP A 137 2.54 0.38 10.99
C ASP A 137 1.64 -0.23 12.07
N GLU A 138 2.10 -1.36 12.64
CA GLU A 138 1.45 -2.01 13.77
C GLU A 138 -0.07 -2.23 13.56
N LEU A 139 -0.47 -2.81 12.43
CA LEU A 139 -1.88 -3.19 12.27
C LEU A 139 -2.26 -4.25 13.30
N ASN A 140 -3.39 -4.02 13.95
CA ASN A 140 -3.88 -4.83 15.04
C ASN A 140 -5.36 -5.21 14.77
N GLY A 141 -5.62 -6.52 14.79
CA GLY A 141 -6.94 -7.13 14.58
C GLY A 141 -7.66 -7.52 15.88
N GLU A 142 -7.09 -7.18 17.03
CA GLU A 142 -7.72 -7.32 18.34
C GLU A 142 -8.83 -6.26 18.50
N GLY A 143 -9.96 -6.65 19.10
CA GLY A 143 -11.15 -5.78 19.23
C GLY A 143 -12.43 -6.36 18.65
N GLY A 144 -12.31 -7.44 17.87
CA GLY A 144 -13.43 -8.23 17.39
C GLY A 144 -14.00 -7.72 16.06
N GLY A 145 -14.06 -8.61 15.07
CA GLY A 145 -14.56 -8.29 13.72
C GLY A 145 -13.48 -8.24 12.65
N ALA A 146 -12.20 -8.22 13.05
CA ALA A 146 -11.09 -8.34 12.12
C ALA A 146 -11.09 -9.71 11.43
N SER A 147 -10.77 -9.73 10.14
CA SER A 147 -10.53 -10.94 9.39
C SER A 147 -9.40 -10.74 8.39
N LEU A 148 -8.59 -11.77 8.22
CA LEU A 148 -7.55 -11.88 7.20
C LEU A 148 -7.99 -12.97 6.23
N ARG A 149 -8.01 -12.68 4.93
CA ARG A 149 -8.48 -13.62 3.92
C ARG A 149 -7.60 -13.65 2.69
N SER A 150 -7.57 -14.79 2.00
CA SER A 150 -6.96 -14.92 0.69
C SER A 150 -7.85 -15.65 -0.30
N ALA A 151 -7.71 -15.28 -1.57
CA ALA A 151 -8.32 -15.97 -2.69
C ALA A 151 -7.40 -15.92 -3.91
N TYR A 152 -7.55 -16.91 -4.80
CA TYR A 152 -6.98 -16.90 -6.13
C TYR A 152 -8.12 -16.86 -7.14
N PHE A 153 -7.95 -16.03 -8.18
CA PHE A 153 -8.85 -15.94 -9.30
C PHE A 153 -8.07 -16.23 -10.58
N ALA A 154 -8.51 -17.22 -11.35
CA ALA A 154 -7.94 -17.50 -12.68
C ALA A 154 -8.16 -16.32 -13.65
N HIS A 155 -9.21 -15.53 -13.42
CA HIS A 155 -9.52 -14.30 -14.12
C HIS A 155 -9.81 -13.23 -13.07
N CYS A 156 -8.96 -12.21 -12.99
CA CYS A 156 -9.05 -11.23 -11.92
C CYS A 156 -10.38 -10.45 -11.99
N PRO A 157 -11.15 -10.33 -10.89
CA PRO A 157 -12.39 -9.57 -10.88
C PRO A 157 -12.18 -8.06 -11.07
N ARG A 158 -11.01 -7.55 -10.67
CA ARG A 158 -10.57 -6.17 -10.91
C ARG A 158 -9.80 -6.10 -12.22
N THR A 159 -10.10 -5.08 -13.02
CA THR A 159 -9.45 -4.83 -14.31
C THR A 159 -7.92 -4.76 -14.19
N SER A 160 -7.22 -5.58 -14.97
CA SER A 160 -5.77 -5.58 -15.15
C SER A 160 -5.36 -4.77 -16.39
N LEU A 161 -4.06 -4.44 -16.51
CA LEU A 161 -3.52 -3.78 -17.71
C LEU A 161 -3.36 -4.72 -18.91
N ILE A 162 -3.28 -6.03 -18.67
CA ILE A 162 -3.27 -7.06 -19.72
C ILE A 162 -4.56 -7.88 -19.66
N PRO A 163 -5.10 -8.35 -20.81
CA PRO A 163 -6.32 -9.14 -20.82
C PRO A 163 -6.19 -10.48 -20.09
N ASP A 164 -7.28 -10.89 -19.44
CA ASP A 164 -7.48 -12.27 -18.95
C ASP A 164 -6.44 -12.77 -17.95
N GLU A 165 -6.02 -11.90 -17.04
CA GLU A 165 -4.94 -12.21 -16.10
C GLU A 165 -5.45 -12.81 -14.79
N ALA A 166 -4.73 -13.81 -14.27
CA ALA A 166 -4.97 -14.36 -12.95
C ALA A 166 -4.43 -13.44 -11.83
N CYS A 167 -5.11 -13.42 -10.68
CA CYS A 167 -4.64 -12.67 -9.52
C CYS A 167 -4.83 -13.42 -8.20
N SER A 168 -3.90 -13.20 -7.27
CA SER A 168 -4.04 -13.52 -5.87
C SER A 168 -4.46 -12.27 -5.09
N VAL A 169 -5.43 -12.41 -4.21
CA VAL A 169 -6.02 -11.31 -3.45
C VAL A 169 -5.90 -11.59 -1.97
N ILE A 170 -5.35 -10.66 -1.21
CA ILE A 170 -5.19 -10.71 0.24
C ILE A 170 -5.94 -9.53 0.85
N ALA A 171 -6.81 -9.79 1.82
CA ALA A 171 -7.67 -8.76 2.41
C ALA A 171 -7.59 -8.73 3.94
N TRP A 172 -7.31 -7.55 4.47
CA TRP A 172 -7.48 -7.17 5.87
C TRP A 172 -8.80 -6.42 5.97
N LYS A 173 -9.77 -6.97 6.70
CA LYS A 173 -11.06 -6.34 6.94
C LYS A 173 -11.29 -6.17 8.42
N GLY A 174 -11.72 -4.99 8.88
CA GLY A 174 -11.99 -4.76 10.30
C GLY A 174 -10.75 -4.52 11.14
N TRP A 175 -9.62 -4.09 10.55
CA TRP A 175 -8.36 -3.86 11.25
C TRP A 175 -8.21 -2.41 11.69
N SER A 176 -7.25 -2.11 12.55
CA SER A 176 -6.86 -0.72 12.85
C SER A 176 -5.38 -0.64 13.19
N ARG A 177 -4.76 0.52 13.01
CA ARG A 177 -3.42 0.76 13.51
C ARG A 177 -3.42 0.69 15.05
N GLY A 178 -2.38 0.13 15.66
CA GLY A 178 -2.23 0.04 17.11
C GLY A 178 -2.48 1.39 17.79
N GLY A 179 -3.40 1.43 18.76
CA GLY A 179 -3.79 2.67 19.46
C GLY A 179 -4.72 3.62 18.68
N SER A 180 -5.13 3.25 17.47
CA SER A 180 -6.13 3.97 16.66
C SER A 180 -7.55 3.47 16.96
N SER A 181 -8.54 4.05 16.28
CA SER A 181 -9.93 3.61 16.34
C SER A 181 -10.53 3.58 14.93
N GLY A 182 -11.73 3.01 14.76
CA GLY A 182 -12.32 2.85 13.43
C GLY A 182 -11.87 1.56 12.75
N SER A 183 -12.18 1.42 11.46
CA SER A 183 -11.99 0.19 10.69
C SER A 183 -11.29 0.46 9.37
N LEU A 184 -10.11 -0.10 9.22
CA LEU A 184 -9.38 -0.26 7.98
C LEU A 184 -9.85 -1.53 7.28
N ASP A 185 -10.31 -1.35 6.05
CA ASP A 185 -10.59 -2.43 5.11
C ASP A 185 -9.67 -2.20 3.90
N VAL A 186 -8.61 -3.01 3.78
CA VAL A 186 -7.61 -2.91 2.72
C VAL A 186 -7.40 -4.26 2.04
N THR A 187 -7.22 -4.22 0.72
CA THR A 187 -6.99 -5.41 -0.12
C THR A 187 -5.78 -5.21 -1.01
N ALA A 188 -4.85 -6.17 -1.00
CA ALA A 188 -3.77 -6.26 -1.97
C ALA A 188 -4.15 -7.24 -3.09
N VAL A 189 -4.04 -6.82 -4.34
CA VAL A 189 -4.28 -7.61 -5.55
C VAL A 189 -2.95 -7.80 -6.27
N LEU A 190 -2.51 -9.03 -6.42
CA LEU A 190 -1.25 -9.43 -7.05
C LEU A 190 -1.54 -10.04 -8.42
N TYR A 191 -1.17 -9.35 -9.49
CA TYR A 191 -1.41 -9.76 -10.87
C TYR A 191 -0.26 -10.64 -11.39
N HIS A 192 -0.50 -11.93 -11.66
CA HIS A 192 0.57 -12.92 -11.85
C HIS A 192 1.28 -12.90 -13.21
N GLY A 193 0.65 -12.36 -14.25
CA GLY A 193 1.23 -12.24 -15.60
C GLY A 193 2.02 -10.93 -15.80
N SER A 194 1.52 -9.83 -15.23
CA SER A 194 2.09 -8.50 -15.35
C SER A 194 3.00 -8.12 -14.19
N GLY A 195 2.87 -8.75 -13.02
CA GLY A 195 3.59 -8.34 -11.81
C GLY A 195 3.07 -7.06 -11.18
N ASN A 196 2.02 -6.47 -11.74
CA ASN A 196 1.40 -5.29 -11.16
C ASN A 196 0.74 -5.62 -9.82
N ILE A 197 0.62 -4.61 -8.99
CA ILE A 197 -0.01 -4.70 -7.67
C ILE A 197 -1.01 -3.57 -7.54
N ALA A 198 -2.21 -3.86 -7.01
CA ALA A 198 -3.16 -2.84 -6.59
C ALA A 198 -3.48 -2.97 -5.10
N LEU A 199 -3.28 -1.90 -4.35
CA LEU A 199 -3.65 -1.76 -2.95
C LEU A 199 -4.95 -0.95 -2.90
N GLN A 200 -6.04 -1.57 -2.47
CA GLN A 200 -7.38 -0.98 -2.49
C GLN A 200 -7.87 -0.71 -1.08
N TYR A 201 -8.16 0.56 -0.77
CA TYR A 201 -8.57 1.02 0.55
C TYR A 201 -10.07 1.32 0.55
N ALA A 202 -10.88 0.39 1.03
CA ALA A 202 -12.32 0.54 1.09
C ALA A 202 -12.77 1.50 2.20
N SER A 203 -12.12 1.39 3.37
CA SER A 203 -12.27 2.30 4.50
C SER A 203 -10.92 2.50 5.17
N LEU A 204 -10.77 3.61 5.89
CA LEU A 204 -9.59 3.89 6.71
C LEU A 204 -10.00 3.94 8.18
N ASP A 205 -9.08 3.54 9.03
CA ASP A 205 -9.19 3.83 10.46
C ASP A 205 -8.93 5.33 10.74
N ALA A 206 -8.97 5.72 12.01
CA ALA A 206 -8.78 7.11 12.43
C ALA A 206 -7.36 7.63 12.20
N SER A 207 -6.37 6.74 12.01
CA SER A 207 -4.99 7.13 11.72
C SER A 207 -4.82 7.64 10.28
N ALA A 208 -5.71 7.23 9.37
CA ALA A 208 -5.78 7.68 7.97
C ALA A 208 -4.44 7.62 7.20
N GLY A 209 -3.59 6.66 7.55
CA GLY A 209 -2.28 6.43 6.94
C GLY A 209 -1.19 7.41 7.37
N ASN A 210 -1.44 8.24 8.39
CA ASN A 210 -0.51 9.32 8.78
C ASN A 210 0.83 8.83 9.34
N SER A 211 0.90 7.58 9.77
CA SER A 211 2.12 6.92 10.28
C SER A 211 2.46 5.65 9.51
N ALA A 212 1.59 5.17 8.62
CA ALA A 212 1.82 3.97 7.83
C ALA A 212 2.80 4.21 6.69
N CYS A 213 3.49 3.14 6.29
CA CYS A 213 4.24 3.06 5.04
C CYS A 213 3.50 2.19 4.00
N ILE A 214 3.48 2.68 2.77
CA ILE A 214 2.80 2.12 1.60
C ILE A 214 3.77 2.14 0.44
N GLY A 215 4.04 0.98 -0.15
CA GLY A 215 5.08 0.83 -1.15
C GLY A 215 5.57 -0.61 -1.27
N ALA A 216 6.75 -0.80 -1.83
CA ALA A 216 7.39 -2.09 -1.98
C ALA A 216 8.90 -1.96 -1.94
N GLN A 217 9.59 -3.04 -1.54
CA GLN A 217 11.03 -3.14 -1.62
C GLN A 217 11.51 -4.53 -1.99
N SER A 218 12.72 -4.56 -2.55
CA SER A 218 13.49 -5.77 -2.82
C SER A 218 14.05 -6.41 -1.56
N ASP A 219 14.49 -7.66 -1.71
CA ASP A 219 15.19 -8.43 -0.67
C ASP A 219 16.39 -7.65 -0.11
N GLY A 220 16.55 -7.66 1.21
CA GLY A 220 17.61 -6.92 1.90
C GLY A 220 17.54 -5.40 1.77
N ALA A 221 16.39 -4.84 1.37
CA ALA A 221 16.17 -3.39 1.23
C ALA A 221 17.15 -2.69 0.28
N ILE A 222 17.56 -3.37 -0.79
CA ILE A 222 18.54 -2.84 -1.77
C ILE A 222 17.93 -1.70 -2.60
N ASP A 223 16.65 -1.84 -2.91
CA ASP A 223 15.87 -0.93 -3.75
C ASP A 223 14.39 -0.98 -3.35
N GLY A 224 13.66 0.10 -3.60
CA GLY A 224 12.26 0.20 -3.19
C GLY A 224 11.53 1.42 -3.76
N VAL A 225 10.22 1.27 -3.90
CA VAL A 225 9.30 2.32 -4.35
C VAL A 225 8.29 2.63 -3.24
N SER A 226 8.16 3.90 -2.86
CA SER A 226 7.23 4.34 -1.81
C SER A 226 6.16 5.25 -2.38
N TRP A 227 4.90 5.06 -1.96
CA TRP A 227 3.85 6.04 -2.18
C TRP A 227 3.85 7.09 -1.06
N SER A 228 3.78 6.61 0.17
CA SER A 228 3.68 7.42 1.38
C SER A 228 4.26 6.63 2.54
N CYS A 229 5.12 7.25 3.33
CA CYS A 229 5.49 6.78 4.66
C CYS A 229 5.40 7.98 5.61
N ASN A 230 4.92 7.76 6.84
CA ASN A 230 4.67 8.83 7.82
C ASN A 230 3.78 9.96 7.28
N GLY A 231 2.72 9.61 6.55
CA GLY A 231 1.75 10.60 6.06
C GLY A 231 2.32 11.56 5.02
N GLY A 232 3.42 11.19 4.34
CA GLY A 232 4.03 12.00 3.27
C GLY A 232 3.06 12.31 2.12
N ARG A 233 2.02 11.49 1.95
CA ARG A 233 0.84 11.76 1.13
C ARG A 233 -0.43 11.35 1.88
N SER A 234 -1.49 12.13 1.68
CA SER A 234 -2.81 11.82 2.22
C SER A 234 -3.43 10.60 1.53
N LEU A 235 -3.96 9.69 2.33
CA LEU A 235 -4.76 8.56 1.87
C LEU A 235 -6.25 8.86 2.08
N ALA A 236 -7.10 8.34 1.19
CA ALA A 236 -8.55 8.46 1.33
C ALA A 236 -9.24 7.10 1.16
N ALA A 237 -10.40 6.94 1.78
CA ALA A 237 -11.24 5.77 1.55
C ALA A 237 -11.77 5.73 0.10
N ALA A 238 -12.12 4.53 -0.37
CA ALA A 238 -12.52 4.26 -1.76
C ALA A 238 -11.47 4.72 -2.80
N THR A 239 -10.18 4.54 -2.48
CA THR A 239 -9.06 4.82 -3.40
C THR A 239 -8.17 3.59 -3.55
N ALA A 240 -7.29 3.64 -4.54
CA ALA A 240 -6.28 2.62 -4.74
C ALA A 240 -4.89 3.22 -4.99
N VAL A 241 -3.86 2.46 -4.65
CA VAL A 241 -2.45 2.73 -4.97
C VAL A 241 -1.92 1.55 -5.76
N CYS A 242 -1.41 1.78 -6.95
CA CYS A 242 -0.92 0.72 -7.83
C CYS A 242 0.59 0.82 -7.99
N ILE A 243 1.25 -0.33 -7.93
CA ILE A 243 2.66 -0.50 -8.27
C ILE A 243 2.70 -1.27 -9.59
N PHE A 244 3.39 -0.69 -10.56
CA PHE A 244 3.51 -1.25 -11.89
C PHE A 244 4.90 -1.83 -12.09
N ASP A 245 4.96 -3.08 -12.54
CA ASP A 245 6.22 -3.70 -12.97
C ASP A 245 6.76 -2.99 -14.22
N PRO A 246 8.07 -2.77 -14.34
CA PRO A 246 8.67 -2.08 -15.48
C PRO A 246 8.30 -2.69 -16.85
N ALA A 247 8.04 -4.00 -16.93
CA ALA A 247 7.65 -4.66 -18.18
C ALA A 247 6.22 -4.31 -18.62
N TYR A 248 5.37 -3.83 -17.71
CA TYR A 248 3.94 -3.56 -17.94
C TYR A 248 3.48 -2.20 -17.40
N ALA A 249 4.42 -1.28 -17.16
CA ALA A 249 4.11 0.05 -16.65
C ALA A 249 3.40 0.91 -17.72
N PRO A 250 2.41 1.73 -17.33
CA PRO A 250 1.84 2.74 -18.22
C PRO A 250 2.94 3.63 -18.82
N PRO A 251 2.82 4.04 -20.08
CA PRO A 251 3.78 4.96 -20.69
C PRO A 251 3.84 6.25 -19.87
N VAL A 252 5.05 6.78 -19.67
CA VAL A 252 5.19 8.12 -19.11
C VAL A 252 4.67 9.08 -20.17
N VAL A 253 3.60 9.81 -19.87
CA VAL A 253 3.31 11.02 -20.63
C VAL A 253 4.40 12.01 -20.21
N GLU A 254 5.50 12.07 -20.95
CA GLU A 254 6.40 13.21 -20.80
C GLU A 254 5.55 14.45 -21.03
N ASP A 255 5.55 15.38 -20.06
CA ASP A 255 4.87 16.66 -20.19
C ASP A 255 5.17 17.19 -21.59
N ALA A 256 4.13 17.47 -22.37
CA ALA A 256 4.22 17.97 -23.73
C ALA A 256 4.95 19.32 -23.86
N LEU A 257 5.53 19.84 -22.77
CA LEU A 257 6.41 21.00 -22.71
C LEU A 257 7.64 20.90 -23.65
N PHE A 258 7.97 19.71 -24.18
CA PHE A 258 9.03 19.54 -25.18
C PHE A 258 8.57 18.94 -26.51
N ALA A 259 7.29 18.63 -26.68
CA ALA A 259 6.76 18.10 -27.95
C ALA A 259 6.67 19.19 -29.03
N ASP A 260 6.55 20.45 -28.59
CA ASP A 260 6.49 21.63 -29.44
C ASP A 260 7.89 22.21 -29.50
N GLY A 261 8.74 21.65 -30.36
CA GLY A 261 10.13 22.07 -30.53
C GLY A 261 10.27 23.60 -30.63
N PHE A 262 11.41 24.12 -30.17
CA PHE A 262 11.76 25.54 -30.33
C PHE A 262 11.66 25.94 -31.81
N ASP A 263 10.55 26.56 -32.20
CA ASP A 263 10.49 27.34 -33.43
C ASP A 263 11.53 28.46 -33.31
N LEU A 264 12.64 28.30 -34.04
CA LEU A 264 13.66 29.32 -34.19
C LEU A 264 13.06 30.48 -35.01
N PRO A 265 13.21 31.74 -34.57
CA PRO A 265 12.74 32.88 -35.35
C PRO A 265 13.55 33.02 -36.64
N GLU A 266 12.83 33.15 -37.77
CA GLU A 266 13.37 33.57 -39.08
C GLU A 266 13.94 35.00 -39.05
#